data_AF-A0A345Y9G9-F1
#
_entry.id   AF-A0A345Y9G9-F1
#
_cell.length_a   1.000
_cell.length_b   1.000
_cell.length_c   1.000
_cell.angle_alpha   90.00
_cell.angle_beta   90.00
_cell.angle_gamma   90.00
#
_symmetry.space_group_name_H-M   'P 1'
#
loop_
_entity.id
_entity.type
_entity.pdbx_description
1 polymer ?
#
loop_
_entity_poly.entity_id
_entity_poly.type
_entity_poly.pdbx_seq_one_letter_code
_entity_poly.pdbx_strand_id
1 'polypeptide(L)'
;MTLIEVLVAMALMALLSVMGYRAFGNLLISRERLMATADEWTALARAFSRVERDLSRLPPGAAGAALRLAEDGALALTADAPNAIDGEETIEYSVREQGLWWASHEVNASGTAWPLLPGKAPLWQVGLSDGRWFARWPLPDGGGRPVAVKLSLPLSDGHRVERVWALP
;
A
#
# COMPACT_ATOMS: atom_id res chain seq x y z
N MET A 1 37.54 24.65 -49.79
CA MET A 1 37.00 23.37 -49.30
C MET A 1 38.15 22.39 -49.18
N THR A 2 38.72 22.30 -47.99
CA THR A 2 39.89 21.45 -47.73
C THR A 2 39.47 20.12 -47.10
N LEU A 3 40.28 19.07 -47.29
CA LEU A 3 39.96 17.72 -46.79
C LEU A 3 39.81 17.68 -45.26
N ILE A 4 40.58 18.53 -44.56
CA ILE A 4 40.48 18.73 -43.10
C ILE A 4 39.13 19.33 -42.68
N GLU A 5 38.54 20.18 -43.51
CA GLU A 5 37.25 20.84 -43.26
C GLU A 5 36.09 19.83 -43.25
N VAL A 6 36.12 18.89 -44.20
CA VAL A 6 35.15 17.80 -44.29
C VAL A 6 35.32 16.81 -43.14
N LEU A 7 36.57 16.50 -42.75
CA LEU A 7 36.85 15.64 -41.60
C LEU A 7 36.36 16.25 -40.29
N VAL A 8 36.58 17.54 -40.08
CA VAL A 8 36.09 18.26 -38.89
C VAL A 8 34.56 18.28 -38.89
N ALA A 9 33.92 18.58 -40.02
CA ALA A 9 32.46 18.58 -40.12
C ALA A 9 31.87 17.20 -39.78
N MET A 10 32.45 16.12 -40.32
CA MET A 10 32.02 14.76 -40.02
C MET A 10 32.24 14.39 -38.55
N ALA A 11 33.38 14.77 -37.97
CA ALA A 11 33.67 14.54 -36.55
C ALA A 11 32.66 15.27 -35.64
N LEU A 12 32.31 16.52 -35.96
CA LEU A 12 31.31 17.29 -35.22
C LEU A 12 29.91 16.68 -35.36
N MET A 13 29.51 16.30 -36.59
CA MET A 13 28.22 15.64 -36.84
C MET A 13 28.11 14.31 -36.10
N ALA A 14 29.20 13.52 -36.07
CA ALA A 14 29.26 12.28 -35.32
C ALA A 14 29.12 12.53 -33.81
N LEU A 15 29.83 13.52 -33.25
CA LEU A 15 29.72 13.90 -31.84
C LEU A 15 28.29 14.32 -31.48
N LEU A 16 27.70 15.21 -32.29
CA LEU A 16 26.34 15.70 -32.09
C LEU A 16 25.32 14.56 -32.13
N SER A 17 25.46 13.63 -33.07
CA SER A 17 24.58 12.46 -33.18
C SER A 17 24.67 11.57 -31.93
N VAL A 18 25.89 11.29 -31.44
CA VAL A 18 26.08 10.49 -30.22
C VAL A 18 25.52 11.19 -28.98
N MET A 19 25.72 12.50 -28.85
CA MET A 19 25.17 13.29 -27.74
C MET A 19 23.64 13.33 -27.78
N GLY A 20 23.05 13.55 -28.96
CA GLY A 20 21.59 13.53 -29.14
C GLY A 20 20.99 12.17 -28.78
N TYR A 21 21.62 11.08 -29.22
CA TYR A 21 21.20 9.73 -28.87
C TYR A 21 21.24 9.48 -27.35
N ARG A 22 22.31 9.89 -26.66
CA ARG A 22 22.43 9.77 -25.20
C ARG A 22 21.41 10.62 -24.46
N ALA A 23 21.18 11.85 -24.89
CA ALA A 23 20.21 12.75 -24.28
C ALA A 23 18.79 12.17 -24.38
N PHE A 24 18.41 11.65 -25.55
CA PHE A 24 17.12 10.98 -25.74
C PHE A 24 17.01 9.70 -24.89
N GLY A 25 18.07 8.90 -24.83
CA GLY A 25 18.10 7.71 -23.96
C GLY A 25 17.88 8.03 -22.49
N ASN A 26 18.53 9.08 -21.98
CA ASN A 26 18.35 9.52 -20.59
C ASN A 26 16.92 10.00 -20.30
N LEU A 27 16.28 10.68 -21.25
CA LEU A 27 14.89 11.10 -21.13
C LEU A 27 13.94 9.90 -21.10
N LEU A 28 14.18 8.89 -21.94
CA LEU A 28 13.38 7.68 -21.96
C LEU A 28 13.46 6.93 -20.62
N ILE A 29 14.67 6.71 -20.09
CA ILE A 29 14.88 6.10 -18.78
C ILE A 29 14.20 6.91 -17.66
N SER A 30 14.29 8.24 -17.72
CA SER A 30 13.65 9.12 -16.73
C SER A 30 12.13 8.99 -16.79
N ARG A 31 11.55 8.95 -17.99
CA ARG A 31 10.11 8.73 -18.20
C ARG A 31 9.66 7.38 -17.64
N GLU A 32 10.41 6.31 -17.93
CA GLU A 32 10.10 4.97 -17.41
C GLU A 32 10.09 4.93 -15.88
N ARG A 33 11.09 5.55 -15.24
CA ARG A 33 11.13 5.67 -13.76
C ARG A 33 9.96 6.46 -13.20
N LEU A 34 9.59 7.58 -13.85
CA LEU A 34 8.45 8.40 -13.44
C LEU A 34 7.13 7.61 -13.57
N MET A 35 6.97 6.84 -14.65
CA MET A 35 5.81 5.98 -14.86
C MET A 35 5.71 4.91 -13.77
N ALA A 36 6.80 4.19 -13.48
CA ALA A 36 6.83 3.18 -12.43
C ALA A 36 6.49 3.77 -11.05
N THR A 37 7.00 4.97 -10.75
CA THR A 37 6.69 5.67 -9.50
C THR A 37 5.22 6.08 -9.42
N ALA A 38 4.65 6.60 -10.52
CA ALA A 38 3.24 6.95 -10.60
C ALA A 38 2.31 5.73 -10.42
N ASP A 39 2.69 4.59 -10.99
CA ASP A 39 1.96 3.32 -10.82
C ASP A 39 1.99 2.84 -9.36
N GLU A 40 3.14 2.95 -8.68
CA GLU A 40 3.27 2.64 -7.24
C GLU A 40 2.35 3.52 -6.39
N TRP A 41 2.35 4.84 -6.60
CA TRP A 41 1.47 5.76 -5.89
C TRP A 41 -0.02 5.48 -6.17
N THR A 42 -0.36 5.13 -7.40
CA THR A 42 -1.75 4.80 -7.78
C THR A 42 -2.21 3.50 -7.13
N ALA A 43 -1.35 2.47 -7.08
CA ALA A 43 -1.63 1.24 -6.34
C ALA A 43 -1.84 1.53 -4.85
N LEU A 44 -0.99 2.37 -4.27
CA LEU A 44 -1.07 2.71 -2.86
C LEU A 44 -2.34 3.49 -2.50
N ALA A 45 -2.72 4.49 -3.31
CA ALA A 45 -3.95 5.25 -3.12
C ALA A 45 -5.20 4.36 -3.19
N ARG A 46 -5.22 3.37 -4.10
CA ARG A 46 -6.30 2.38 -4.19
C ARG A 46 -6.38 1.50 -2.95
N ALA A 47 -5.25 1.02 -2.44
CA ALA A 47 -5.19 0.23 -1.22
C ALA A 47 -5.63 1.03 0.00
N PHE A 48 -5.19 2.28 0.14
CA PHE A 48 -5.61 3.14 1.24
C PHE A 48 -7.12 3.43 1.21
N SER A 49 -7.66 3.72 0.02
CA SER A 49 -9.10 3.93 -0.14
C SER A 49 -9.91 2.67 0.17
N ARG A 50 -9.35 1.47 -0.09
CA ARG A 50 -9.97 0.20 0.27
C ARG A 50 -10.01 0.02 1.79
N VAL A 51 -8.88 0.17 2.45
CA VAL A 51 -8.77 0.08 3.92
C VAL A 51 -9.70 1.08 4.59
N GLU A 52 -9.74 2.32 4.11
CA GLU A 52 -10.60 3.37 4.65
C GLU A 52 -12.09 2.99 4.57
N ARG A 53 -12.53 2.45 3.42
CA ARG A 53 -13.92 1.98 3.26
C ARG A 53 -14.23 0.80 4.18
N ASP A 54 -13.33 -0.16 4.30
CA ASP A 54 -13.54 -1.34 5.13
C ASP A 54 -13.59 -0.96 6.63
N LEU A 55 -12.70 -0.06 7.09
CA LEU A 55 -12.72 0.47 8.45
C LEU A 55 -13.97 1.32 8.74
N SER A 56 -14.49 2.06 7.76
CA SER A 56 -15.70 2.86 7.92
C SER A 56 -16.98 2.03 8.12
N ARG A 57 -16.92 0.73 7.84
CA ARG A 57 -18.02 -0.23 8.03
C ARG A 57 -17.98 -0.93 9.39
N LEU A 58 -17.00 -0.63 10.23
CA LEU A 58 -16.97 -1.17 11.58
C LEU A 58 -18.18 -0.66 12.37
N PRO A 59 -18.81 -1.50 13.20
CA PRO A 59 -19.96 -1.11 13.98
C PRO A 59 -19.58 0.04 14.94
N PRO A 60 -20.35 1.15 14.96
CA PRO A 60 -20.00 2.35 15.72
C PRO A 60 -19.94 2.05 17.21
N GLY A 61 -18.87 2.48 17.88
CA GLY A 61 -18.66 2.22 19.31
C GLY A 61 -18.29 0.78 19.67
N ALA A 62 -18.30 -0.15 18.71
CA ALA A 62 -17.91 -1.56 18.88
C ALA A 62 -16.64 -1.93 18.09
N ALA A 63 -15.93 -0.94 17.54
CA ALA A 63 -14.68 -1.13 16.79
C ALA A 63 -13.63 -1.99 17.53
N GLY A 64 -13.60 -1.97 18.86
CA GLY A 64 -12.65 -2.79 19.63
C GLY A 64 -12.94 -4.29 19.61
N ALA A 65 -14.21 -4.70 19.49
CA ALA A 65 -14.59 -6.10 19.36
C ALA A 65 -14.53 -6.57 17.90
N ALA A 66 -14.84 -5.66 16.98
CA ALA A 66 -14.86 -5.89 15.54
C ALA A 66 -13.48 -5.83 14.87
N LEU A 67 -12.43 -5.45 15.59
CA LEU A 67 -11.05 -5.36 15.10
C LEU A 67 -10.21 -6.44 15.77
N ARG A 68 -9.40 -7.16 15.01
CA ARG A 68 -8.34 -8.04 15.52
C ARG A 68 -7.07 -7.83 14.71
N LEU A 69 -5.97 -7.62 15.40
CA LEU A 69 -4.63 -7.58 14.82
C LEU A 69 -3.80 -8.69 15.46
N ALA A 70 -3.47 -9.71 14.68
CA ALA A 70 -2.66 -10.83 15.11
C ALA A 70 -1.16 -10.50 15.09
N GLU A 71 -0.34 -11.28 15.80
CA GLU A 71 1.11 -11.06 15.91
C GLU A 71 1.87 -11.32 14.60
N ASP A 72 1.28 -12.12 13.71
CA ASP A 72 1.77 -12.34 12.35
C ASP A 72 1.51 -11.14 11.41
N GLY A 73 0.84 -10.09 11.91
CA GLY A 73 0.50 -8.91 11.15
C GLY A 73 -0.79 -9.04 10.34
N ALA A 74 -1.57 -10.10 10.53
CA ALA A 74 -2.90 -10.21 9.92
C ALA A 74 -3.91 -9.30 10.65
N LEU A 75 -4.59 -8.46 9.88
CA LEU A 75 -5.65 -7.58 10.37
C LEU A 75 -7.01 -8.13 9.92
N ALA A 76 -7.85 -8.53 10.86
CA ALA A 76 -9.21 -8.97 10.62
C ALA A 76 -10.21 -7.94 11.15
N LEU A 77 -11.24 -7.68 10.36
CA LEU A 77 -12.34 -6.76 10.65
C LEU A 77 -13.66 -7.53 10.55
N THR A 78 -14.57 -7.31 11.48
CA THR A 78 -15.98 -7.71 11.37
C THR A 78 -16.77 -6.45 11.04
N ALA A 79 -17.31 -6.39 9.84
CA ALA A 79 -17.93 -5.19 9.28
C ALA A 79 -19.41 -5.40 9.00
N ASP A 80 -20.20 -4.34 9.13
CA ASP A 80 -21.62 -4.36 8.78
C ASP A 80 -21.78 -4.61 7.28
N ALA A 81 -22.56 -5.62 6.91
CA ALA A 81 -22.81 -6.07 5.55
C ALA A 81 -24.32 -6.30 5.36
N PRO A 82 -25.09 -5.27 4.97
CA PRO A 82 -26.56 -5.36 4.92
C PRO A 82 -27.09 -6.41 3.92
N ASN A 83 -26.25 -6.85 2.99
CA ASN A 83 -26.59 -7.86 1.99
C ASN A 83 -26.06 -9.27 2.35
N ALA A 84 -25.33 -9.43 3.46
CA ALA A 84 -24.86 -10.73 3.94
C ALA A 84 -25.98 -11.45 4.71
N ILE A 85 -25.93 -12.79 4.75
CA ILE A 85 -26.95 -13.61 5.44
C ILE A 85 -27.06 -13.24 6.92
N ASP A 86 -25.93 -13.09 7.60
CA ASP A 86 -25.86 -12.75 9.02
C ASP A 86 -25.79 -11.22 9.26
N GLY A 87 -25.86 -10.40 8.21
CA GLY A 87 -25.72 -8.94 8.31
C GLY A 87 -24.29 -8.45 8.59
N GLU A 88 -23.33 -9.38 8.73
CA GLU A 88 -21.92 -9.10 8.99
C GLU A 88 -21.02 -9.84 7.97
N GLU A 89 -19.86 -9.25 7.66
CA GLU A 89 -18.80 -9.91 6.90
C GLU A 89 -17.46 -9.81 7.64
N THR A 90 -16.63 -10.83 7.48
CA THR A 90 -15.24 -10.83 7.92
C THR A 90 -14.36 -10.35 6.76
N ILE A 91 -13.63 -9.27 7.00
CA ILE A 91 -12.62 -8.73 6.08
C ILE A 91 -11.25 -9.05 6.66
N GLU A 92 -10.37 -9.63 5.86
CA GLU A 92 -9.03 -10.02 6.28
C GLU A 92 -7.95 -9.39 5.39
N TYR A 93 -6.96 -8.79 6.02
CA TYR A 93 -5.73 -8.33 5.43
C TYR A 93 -4.59 -9.20 5.92
N SER A 94 -3.98 -9.99 5.03
CA SER A 94 -2.86 -10.89 5.38
C SER A 94 -1.62 -10.55 4.56
N VAL A 95 -0.46 -10.56 5.22
CA VAL A 95 0.84 -10.44 4.56
C VAL A 95 1.32 -11.83 4.18
N ARG A 96 1.58 -12.05 2.89
CA ARG A 96 2.11 -13.32 2.35
C ARG A 96 3.39 -13.03 1.57
N GLU A 97 4.09 -14.06 1.09
CA GLU A 97 5.35 -13.90 0.33
C GLU A 97 5.23 -12.93 -0.87
N GLN A 98 4.03 -12.84 -1.47
CA GLN A 98 3.77 -12.00 -2.63
C GLN A 98 3.22 -10.60 -2.31
N GLY A 99 3.18 -10.19 -1.04
CA GLY A 99 2.73 -8.87 -0.59
C GLY A 99 1.48 -8.90 0.28
N LEU A 100 0.72 -7.80 0.27
CA LEU A 100 -0.52 -7.66 1.03
C LEU A 100 -1.70 -8.24 0.25
N TRP A 101 -2.46 -9.11 0.90
CA TRP A 101 -3.67 -9.75 0.38
C TRP A 101 -4.89 -9.26 1.15
N TRP A 102 -6.01 -9.25 0.45
CA TRP A 102 -7.32 -8.86 0.97
C TRP A 102 -8.33 -9.97 0.67
N ALA A 103 -9.15 -10.33 1.65
CA ALA A 103 -10.28 -11.23 1.49
C ALA A 103 -11.50 -10.66 2.20
N SER A 104 -12.70 -10.94 1.69
CA SER A 104 -13.95 -10.78 2.44
C SER A 104 -14.79 -12.03 2.27
N HIS A 105 -15.44 -12.42 3.36
CA HIS A 105 -16.26 -13.62 3.45
C HIS A 105 -17.30 -13.46 4.55
N GLU A 106 -18.35 -14.28 4.50
CA GLU A 106 -19.30 -14.37 5.60
C GLU A 106 -18.62 -14.87 6.88
N VAL A 107 -19.19 -14.54 8.03
CA VAL A 107 -18.68 -15.00 9.32
C VAL A 107 -18.63 -16.53 9.35
N ASN A 108 -17.46 -17.12 9.64
CA ASN A 108 -17.17 -18.57 9.60
C ASN A 108 -17.02 -19.23 8.21
N ALA A 109 -17.05 -18.46 7.12
CA ALA A 109 -16.72 -18.99 5.79
C ALA A 109 -15.20 -18.88 5.50
N SER A 110 -14.73 -19.45 4.40
CA SER A 110 -13.40 -19.15 3.86
C SER A 110 -13.54 -18.31 2.59
N GLY A 111 -12.94 -17.13 2.60
CA GLY A 111 -12.96 -16.22 1.46
C GLY A 111 -11.89 -16.52 0.43
N THR A 112 -12.17 -16.14 -0.82
CA THR A 112 -11.12 -16.00 -1.83
C THR A 112 -10.26 -14.78 -1.45
N ALA A 113 -8.94 -14.92 -1.49
CA ALA A 113 -8.02 -13.81 -1.26
C ALA A 113 -7.53 -13.22 -2.58
N TRP A 114 -7.46 -11.89 -2.66
CA TRP A 114 -6.95 -11.14 -3.80
C TRP A 114 -5.74 -10.30 -3.42
N PRO A 115 -4.75 -10.15 -4.30
CA PRO A 115 -3.60 -9.28 -4.04
C PRO A 115 -4.05 -7.82 -4.01
N LEU A 116 -3.76 -7.12 -2.91
CA LEU A 116 -4.07 -5.70 -2.73
C LEU A 116 -2.86 -4.82 -3.01
N LEU A 117 -1.69 -5.19 -2.47
CA LEU A 117 -0.41 -4.53 -2.75
C LEU A 117 0.67 -5.59 -2.99
N PRO A 118 0.89 -5.97 -4.26
CA PRO A 118 1.93 -6.94 -4.62
C PRO A 118 3.32 -6.48 -4.19
N GLY A 119 4.12 -7.39 -3.64
CA GLY A 119 5.52 -7.14 -3.26
C GLY A 119 5.72 -6.17 -2.08
N LYS A 120 4.64 -5.73 -1.41
CA LYS A 120 4.71 -4.85 -0.25
C LYS A 120 4.17 -5.56 0.99
N ALA A 121 4.97 -5.57 2.06
CA ALA A 121 4.61 -6.11 3.37
C ALA A 121 4.44 -4.95 4.36
N PRO A 122 3.22 -4.42 4.55
CA PRO A 122 2.98 -3.34 5.50
C PRO A 122 3.05 -3.84 6.95
N LEU A 123 3.36 -2.91 7.84
CA LEU A 123 3.22 -3.09 9.28
C LEU A 123 1.96 -2.39 9.76
N TRP A 124 1.12 -3.12 10.48
CA TRP A 124 -0.10 -2.62 11.08
C TRP A 124 0.13 -2.30 12.56
N GLN A 125 -0.51 -1.23 13.03
CA GLN A 125 -0.57 -0.89 14.45
C GLN A 125 -1.95 -0.37 14.80
N VAL A 126 -2.45 -0.72 15.98
CA VAL A 126 -3.68 -0.17 16.57
C VAL A 126 -3.31 0.89 17.60
N GLY A 127 -3.86 2.09 17.44
CA GLY A 127 -3.70 3.21 18.36
C GLY A 127 -4.84 3.23 19.36
N LEU A 128 -4.51 3.38 20.64
CA LEU A 128 -5.49 3.46 21.72
C LEU A 128 -5.75 4.92 22.14
N SER A 129 -6.83 5.15 22.87
CA SER A 129 -7.21 6.46 23.41
C SER A 129 -6.16 7.12 24.31
N ASP A 130 -5.20 6.34 24.82
CA ASP A 130 -4.06 6.82 25.64
C ASP A 130 -2.85 7.28 24.80
N GLY A 131 -2.94 7.19 23.47
CA GLY A 131 -1.90 7.59 22.52
C GLY A 131 -0.85 6.52 22.23
N ARG A 132 -0.93 5.33 22.85
CA ARG A 132 0.00 4.22 22.59
C ARG A 132 -0.41 3.43 21.35
N TRP A 133 0.59 2.86 20.67
CA TRP A 133 0.43 2.05 19.47
C TRP A 133 0.88 0.61 19.71
N PHE A 134 0.09 -0.35 19.27
CA PHE A 134 0.35 -1.77 19.47
C PHE A 134 0.29 -2.54 18.16
N ALA A 135 1.23 -3.46 17.96
CA ALA A 135 1.26 -4.39 16.82
C ALA A 135 0.35 -5.61 17.02
N ARG A 136 -0.45 -5.63 18.09
CA ARG A 136 -1.45 -6.67 18.36
C ARG A 136 -2.69 -6.08 19.01
N TRP A 137 -3.85 -6.66 18.70
CA TRP A 137 -5.13 -6.29 19.30
C TRP A 137 -6.11 -7.49 19.19
N PRO A 138 -6.93 -7.79 20.21
CA PRO A 138 -6.94 -7.19 21.55
C PRO A 138 -5.67 -7.48 22.36
N LEU A 139 -5.40 -6.66 23.38
CA LEU A 139 -4.29 -6.88 24.30
C LEU A 139 -4.61 -8.05 25.27
N PRO A 140 -3.63 -8.92 25.62
CA PRO A 140 -3.86 -10.06 26.51
C PRO A 140 -4.40 -9.66 27.89
N ASP A 141 -3.87 -8.58 28.47
CA ASP A 141 -4.26 -8.08 29.80
C ASP A 141 -5.59 -7.31 29.78
N GLY A 142 -6.20 -7.17 28.60
CA GLY A 142 -7.33 -6.29 28.35
C GLY A 142 -6.96 -4.81 28.47
N GLY A 143 -7.86 -3.95 27.99
CA GLY A 143 -7.80 -2.52 28.25
C GLY A 143 -7.48 -1.63 27.04
N GLY A 144 -7.90 -0.37 27.21
CA GLY A 144 -7.89 0.65 26.17
C GLY A 144 -9.08 0.54 25.22
N ARG A 145 -9.44 1.66 24.61
CA ARG A 145 -10.36 1.70 23.47
C ARG A 145 -9.52 1.99 22.24
N PRO A 146 -9.58 1.15 21.18
CA PRO A 146 -8.90 1.46 19.94
C PRO A 146 -9.60 2.65 19.29
N VAL A 147 -8.82 3.64 18.89
CA VAL A 147 -9.29 4.88 18.28
C VAL A 147 -8.75 5.08 16.88
N ALA A 148 -7.68 4.37 16.52
CA ALA A 148 -7.07 4.48 15.21
C ALA A 148 -6.37 3.19 14.76
N VAL A 149 -6.21 3.03 13.45
CA VAL A 149 -5.34 2.03 12.84
C VAL A 149 -4.30 2.75 11.99
N LYS A 150 -3.05 2.31 12.05
CA LYS A 150 -1.94 2.81 11.26
C LYS A 150 -1.37 1.71 10.39
N LEU A 151 -1.15 2.03 9.13
CA LEU A 151 -0.39 1.23 8.18
C LEU A 151 0.92 1.95 7.88
N SER A 152 2.04 1.24 7.99
CA SER A 152 3.36 1.73 7.60
C SER A 152 3.98 0.83 6.53
N LEU A 153 4.49 1.40 5.44
CA LEU A 153 5.16 0.63 4.37
C LEU A 153 6.42 1.31 3.82
N PRO A 154 7.45 0.54 3.43
CA PRO A 154 8.57 1.08 2.67
C PRO A 154 8.20 1.25 1.17
N LEU A 155 8.54 2.40 0.62
CA LEU A 155 8.49 2.69 -0.82
C LEU A 155 9.76 2.19 -1.51
N SER A 156 9.71 2.07 -2.83
CA SER A 156 10.84 1.60 -3.64
C SER A 156 12.03 2.58 -3.66
N ASP A 157 11.79 3.85 -3.34
CA ASP A 157 12.80 4.91 -3.26
C ASP A 157 13.52 4.97 -1.90
N GLY A 158 13.17 4.07 -0.96
CA GLY A 158 13.74 4.02 0.39
C GLY A 158 13.01 4.89 1.42
N HIS A 159 12.03 5.69 1.02
CA HIS A 159 11.17 6.39 1.96
C HIS A 159 10.12 5.46 2.59
N ARG A 160 9.50 5.92 3.68
CA ARG A 160 8.43 5.19 4.37
C ARG A 160 7.16 6.02 4.33
N VAL A 161 6.06 5.40 3.92
CA VAL A 161 4.73 6.01 3.98
C VAL A 161 3.99 5.47 5.20
N GLU A 162 3.38 6.38 5.94
CA GLU A 162 2.46 6.05 7.02
C GLU A 162 1.08 6.62 6.70
N ARG A 163 0.04 5.83 6.95
CA ARG A 163 -1.36 6.27 6.88
C ARG A 163 -2.07 5.87 8.15
N VAL A 164 -2.76 6.84 8.76
CA VAL A 164 -3.54 6.66 9.98
C VAL A 164 -5.01 6.90 9.65
N TRP A 165 -5.88 6.00 10.10
CA TRP A 165 -7.33 6.13 10.03
C TRP A 165 -7.92 6.14 11.43
N ALA A 166 -8.87 7.04 11.68
CA ALA A 166 -9.67 7.00 12.89
C ALA A 166 -10.74 5.89 12.78
N LEU A 167 -11.05 5.25 13.90
CA LEU A 167 -12.12 4.27 14.00
C LEU A 167 -13.45 4.95 14.38
N PRO A 168 -14.60 4.42 13.93
CA PRO A 168 -15.92 4.98 14.23
C PRO A 168 -16.39 4.76 15.70
#